data_AF-X1GVN2-F1
#
_entry.id   AF-X1GVN2-F1
#
_cell.length_a   1.000
_cell.length_b   1.000
_cell.length_c   1.000
_cell.angle_alpha   90.00
_cell.angle_beta   90.00
_cell.angle_gamma   90.00
#
_symmetry.space_group_name_H-M   'P 1'
#
loop_
_entity.id
_entity.type
_entity.pdbx_description
1 polymer ?
#
loop_
_entity_poly.entity_id
_entity_poly.type
_entity_poly.pdbx_seq_one_letter_code
_entity_poly.pdbx_strand_id
1 'polypeptide(L)'
;MRKINLENYMETVRNESGDDVELPYDVRNSMIEVLLSRDLGLSAREALDRHTLACRIRDCSNGAILLEEADYTKLVAAIDTIKGWCRTDIEFLHRITEA
;
A
#
# COMPACT_ATOMS: atom_id res chain seq x y z
N MET A 1 14.72 7.59 7.60
CA MET A 1 13.35 7.43 8.13
C MET A 1 12.40 8.19 7.23
N ARG A 2 11.36 7.51 6.76
CA ARG A 2 10.33 8.04 5.84
C ARG A 2 8.97 8.04 6.54
N LYS A 3 8.16 9.07 6.32
CA LYS A 3 6.81 9.15 6.89
C LYS A 3 5.78 8.86 5.81
N ILE A 4 5.05 7.76 5.97
CA ILE A 4 4.03 7.34 5.01
C ILE A 4 2.63 7.67 5.56
N ASN A 5 1.80 8.31 4.75
CA ASN A 5 0.40 8.58 5.08
C ASN A 5 -0.48 7.32 4.85
N LEU A 6 -1.20 6.91 5.89
CA LEU A 6 -2.10 5.75 5.94
C LEU A 6 -3.58 6.13 6.01
N GLU A 7 -3.93 7.42 5.87
CA GLU A 7 -5.32 7.88 5.85
C GLU A 7 -6.03 7.46 4.57
N ASN A 8 -7.28 7.01 4.68
CA ASN A 8 -8.09 6.70 3.51
C ASN A 8 -8.35 7.98 2.70
N TYR A 9 -8.51 7.83 1.39
CA TYR A 9 -8.95 8.91 0.50
C TYR A 9 -10.17 8.46 -0.31
N MET A 10 -10.93 9.41 -0.85
CA MET A 10 -12.08 9.10 -1.69
C MET A 10 -11.62 9.06 -3.14
N GLU A 11 -11.98 8.00 -3.85
CA GLU A 11 -11.74 7.84 -5.28
C GLU A 11 -13.04 7.81 -6.05
N THR A 12 -13.06 8.51 -7.17
CA THR A 12 -14.18 8.47 -8.10
C THR A 12 -14.01 7.27 -9.02
N VAL A 13 -14.91 6.30 -8.91
CA VAL A 13 -14.98 5.13 -9.78
C VAL A 13 -16.28 5.11 -10.55
N ARG A 14 -16.24 4.53 -11.74
CA ARG A 14 -17.43 4.39 -12.58
C ARG A 14 -18.14 3.07 -12.26
N ASN A 15 -19.42 3.14 -11.90
CA ASN A 15 -20.22 1.95 -11.59
C ASN A 15 -20.73 1.25 -12.86
N GLU A 16 -21.40 0.11 -12.69
CA GLU A 16 -21.98 -0.69 -13.79
C GLU A 16 -23.05 0.06 -14.59
N SER A 17 -23.72 1.04 -13.97
CA SER A 17 -24.71 1.91 -14.62
C SER A 17 -24.07 3.03 -15.45
N GLY A 18 -22.75 3.22 -15.33
CA GLY A 18 -22.01 4.26 -16.02
C GLY A 18 -21.95 5.60 -15.30
N ASP A 19 -22.42 5.67 -14.05
CA ASP A 19 -22.35 6.86 -13.19
C ASP A 19 -21.04 6.88 -12.38
N ASP A 20 -20.58 8.08 -12.05
CA ASP A 20 -19.44 8.30 -11.18
C ASP A 20 -19.89 8.24 -9.71
N VAL A 21 -19.24 7.37 -8.92
CA VAL A 21 -19.48 7.21 -7.48
C VAL A 21 -18.16 7.33 -6.72
N GLU A 22 -18.21 7.99 -5.57
CA GLU A 22 -17.06 8.09 -4.67
C GLU A 22 -17.01 6.88 -3.73
N LEU A 23 -15.90 6.15 -3.75
CA LEU A 23 -15.63 5.05 -2.83
C LEU A 23 -14.38 5.32 -1.99
N PRO A 24 -14.36 4.93 -0.71
CA PRO A 24 -13.17 5.04 0.10
C PRO A 24 -12.09 4.05 -0.37
N TYR A 25 -10.88 4.54 -0.60
CA TYR A 25 -9.68 3.75 -0.83
C TYR A 25 -8.99 3.46 0.50
N ASP A 26 -8.86 2.18 0.84
CA ASP A 26 -8.26 1.72 2.10
C ASP A 26 -6.74 1.55 1.96
N VAL A 27 -6.02 2.66 2.19
CA VAL A 27 -4.56 2.71 2.01
C VAL A 27 -3.83 1.68 2.86
N ARG A 28 -4.32 1.41 4.07
CA ARG A 28 -3.67 0.47 4.99
C ARG A 28 -3.75 -0.94 4.46
N ASN A 29 -4.95 -1.38 4.09
CA ASN A 29 -5.15 -2.72 3.57
C ASN A 29 -4.42 -2.87 2.24
N SER A 30 -4.47 -1.88 1.35
CA SER A 30 -3.71 -1.90 0.09
C SER A 30 -2.20 -2.02 0.34
N MET A 31 -1.60 -1.30 1.30
CA MET A 31 -0.18 -1.49 1.63
C MET A 31 0.13 -2.89 2.15
N ILE A 32 -0.74 -3.45 2.98
CA ILE A 32 -0.57 -4.80 3.53
C ILE A 32 -0.64 -5.85 2.40
N GLU A 33 -1.61 -5.71 1.51
CA GLU A 33 -1.79 -6.58 0.35
C GLU A 33 -0.59 -6.49 -0.60
N VAL A 34 -0.07 -5.30 -0.85
CA VAL A 34 1.14 -5.09 -1.65
C VAL A 34 2.34 -5.78 -1.02
N LEU A 35 2.54 -5.67 0.29
CA LEU A 35 3.68 -6.30 0.98
C LEU A 35 3.63 -7.83 0.96
N LEU A 36 2.44 -8.40 0.89
CA LEU A 36 2.18 -9.84 0.99
C LEU A 36 1.63 -10.45 -0.31
N SER A 37 1.69 -9.69 -1.41
CA SER A 37 1.20 -10.13 -2.72
C SER A 37 1.93 -11.39 -3.18
N ARG A 38 1.19 -12.30 -3.80
CA ARG A 38 1.74 -13.53 -4.39
C ARG A 38 2.70 -13.24 -5.54
N ASP A 39 2.49 -12.13 -6.25
CA ASP A 39 3.30 -11.72 -7.40
C ASP A 39 4.76 -11.43 -7.03
N LEU A 40 5.02 -11.22 -5.73
CA LEU A 40 6.35 -11.00 -5.20
C LEU A 40 7.20 -12.27 -5.14
N GLY A 41 6.59 -13.46 -5.28
CA GLY A 41 7.32 -14.73 -5.28
C GLY A 41 8.09 -15.01 -3.99
N LEU A 42 7.60 -14.51 -2.85
CA LEU A 42 8.33 -14.57 -1.57
C LEU A 42 8.54 -16.00 -1.08
N SER A 43 9.74 -16.26 -0.56
CA SER A 43 9.97 -17.41 0.30
C SER A 43 9.22 -17.26 1.63
N ALA A 44 9.02 -18.37 2.35
CA ALA A 44 8.38 -18.35 3.66
C ALA A 44 9.10 -17.42 4.66
N ARG A 45 10.43 -17.32 4.57
CA ARG A 45 11.21 -16.45 5.46
C ARG A 45 10.98 -14.97 5.16
N GLU A 46 10.94 -14.59 3.89
CA GLU A 46 10.67 -13.21 3.46
C GLU A 46 9.24 -12.80 3.78
N ALA A 47 8.28 -13.71 3.61
CA ALA A 47 6.89 -13.49 3.99
C ALA A 47 6.77 -13.20 5.50
N LEU A 48 7.48 -13.95 6.36
CA LEU A 48 7.49 -13.70 7.80
C LEU A 48 8.10 -12.33 8.16
N ASP A 49 9.20 -11.95 7.50
CA ASP A 49 9.82 -10.63 7.72
C ASP A 49 8.88 -9.49 7.32
N ARG A 50 8.23 -9.59 6.15
CA ARG A 50 7.25 -8.59 5.70
C ARG A 50 5.96 -8.62 6.52
N HIS A 51 5.58 -9.75 7.10
CA HIS A 51 4.42 -9.86 7.98
C HIS A 51 4.58 -8.99 9.24
N THR A 52 5.78 -8.89 9.80
CA THR A 52 6.04 -7.97 10.92
C THR A 52 5.76 -6.52 10.55
N LEU A 53 6.16 -6.09 9.35
CA LEU A 53 5.85 -4.75 8.84
C LEU A 53 4.34 -4.58 8.59
N ALA A 54 3.67 -5.57 7.99
CA ALA A 54 2.23 -5.54 7.76
C ALA A 54 1.43 -5.38 9.07
N CYS A 55 1.81 -6.10 10.13
CA CYS A 55 1.21 -5.95 11.45
C CYS A 55 1.39 -4.53 12.00
N ARG A 56 2.58 -3.93 11.84
CA ARG A 56 2.83 -2.54 12.25
C ARG A 56 1.96 -1.53 11.50
N ILE A 57 1.74 -1.72 10.20
CA ILE A 57 0.85 -0.86 9.39
C ILE A 57 -0.60 -1.00 9.86
N ARG A 58 -1.07 -2.23 10.06
CA ARG A 58 -2.42 -2.52 10.56
C ARG A 58 -2.68 -1.86 11.92
N ASP A 59 -1.74 -2.00 12.84
CA ASP A 59 -1.92 -1.60 14.24
C ASP A 59 -1.60 -0.11 14.48
N CYS A 60 -1.21 0.64 13.43
CA CYS A 60 -0.83 2.05 13.54
C CYS A 60 -2.06 2.96 13.70
N SER A 61 -2.30 3.56 14.86
CA SER A 61 -3.48 4.42 15.06
C SER A 61 -3.36 5.84 14.46
N ASN A 62 -2.14 6.34 14.23
CA ASN A 62 -1.87 7.77 14.02
C ASN A 62 -2.07 8.30 12.58
N GLY A 63 -2.78 7.57 11.73
CA GLY A 63 -2.97 7.93 10.31
C GLY A 63 -1.67 7.97 9.48
N ALA A 64 -0.50 7.78 10.07
CA ALA A 64 0.79 7.75 9.39
C ALA A 64 1.78 6.85 10.13
N ILE A 65 2.65 6.17 9.37
CA ILE A 65 3.70 5.29 9.90
C ILE A 65 5.09 5.85 9.59
N LEU A 66 6.01 5.73 10.54
CA LEU A 66 7.43 5.99 10.34
C LEU A 66 8.15 4.69 9.99
N LEU A 67 8.79 4.68 8.82
CA LEU A 67 9.54 3.54 8.32
C LEU A 67 11.03 3.82 8.32
N GLU A 68 11.80 2.82 8.77
CA GLU A 68 13.23 2.78 8.53
C GLU A 68 13.51 2.46 7.06
N GLU A 69 14.69 2.84 6.56
CA GLU A 69 15.04 2.67 5.14
C GLU A 69 14.91 1.21 4.68
N ALA A 70 15.23 0.24 5.56
CA ALA A 70 15.10 -1.18 5.26
C ALA A 70 13.64 -1.60 5.01
N ASP A 71 12.69 -1.08 5.79
CA ASP A 71 11.27 -1.40 5.62
C ASP A 71 10.65 -0.63 4.45
N TYR A 72 11.06 0.64 4.28
CA TYR A 72 10.69 1.44 3.12
C TYR A 72 11.11 0.77 1.81
N THR A 73 12.35 0.26 1.75
CA THR A 73 12.86 -0.44 0.57
C THR A 73 12.04 -1.68 0.22
N LYS A 74 11.52 -2.42 1.21
CA LYS A 74 10.65 -3.58 0.97
C LYS A 74 9.32 -3.17 0.33
N LEU A 75 8.78 -2.02 0.74
CA LEU A 75 7.52 -1.48 0.21
C LEU A 75 7.71 -1.00 -1.24
N VAL A 76 8.76 -0.23 -1.52
CA VAL A 76 9.10 0.22 -2.88
C VAL A 76 9.36 -0.97 -3.80
N ALA A 77 10.16 -1.95 -3.36
CA ALA A 77 10.43 -3.15 -4.16
C ALA A 77 9.15 -3.96 -4.46
N ALA A 78 8.17 -3.95 -3.55
CA ALA A 78 6.89 -4.60 -3.79
C ALA A 78 6.09 -3.87 -4.89
N ILE A 79 6.06 -2.55 -4.86
CA ILE A 79 5.40 -1.72 -5.87
C ILE A 79 6.03 -1.90 -7.25
N ASP A 80 7.35 -1.91 -7.33
CA ASP A 80 8.10 -2.07 -8.58
C ASP A 80 7.90 -3.46 -9.22
N THR A 81 7.53 -4.46 -8.40
CA THR A 81 7.30 -5.84 -8.85
C THR A 81 5.87 -6.05 -9.34
N ILE A 82 4.89 -5.51 -8.62
CA ILE A 82 3.46 -5.65 -8.96
C ILE A 82 3.16 -4.85 -10.23
N LYS A 83 2.39 -5.45 -11.14
CA LYS A 83 1.97 -4.82 -12.40
C LYS A 83 0.47 -4.53 -12.36
N GLY A 84 0.03 -3.66 -13.27
CA GLY A 84 -1.40 -3.39 -13.47
C GLY A 84 -1.95 -2.24 -12.64
N TRP A 85 -1.07 -1.38 -12.10
CA TRP A 85 -1.47 -0.12 -11.49
C TRP A 85 -2.35 0.69 -12.45
N CYS A 86 -3.46 1.19 -11.93
CA CYS A 86 -4.41 1.98 -12.69
C CYS A 86 -4.46 3.43 -12.19
N ARG A 87 -5.24 4.28 -12.87
CA ARG A 87 -5.27 5.72 -12.58
C ARG A 87 -5.66 6.04 -11.13
N THR A 88 -6.50 5.22 -10.51
CA THR A 88 -6.95 5.40 -9.12
C THR A 88 -5.87 5.05 -8.10
N ASP A 89 -4.82 4.34 -8.51
CA ASP A 89 -3.71 3.97 -7.64
C ASP A 89 -2.61 5.04 -7.59
N ILE A 90 -2.68 6.08 -8.43
CA ILE A 90 -1.61 7.10 -8.52
C ILE A 90 -1.36 7.78 -7.18
N GLU A 91 -2.42 8.14 -6.45
CA GLU A 91 -2.30 8.75 -5.11
C GLU A 91 -1.66 7.79 -4.11
N PHE A 92 -2.06 6.51 -4.12
CA PHE A 92 -1.44 5.46 -3.32
C PHE A 92 0.06 5.32 -3.62
N LEU A 93 0.43 5.32 -4.90
CA LEU A 93 1.82 5.21 -5.35
C LEU A 93 2.63 6.44 -4.93
N HIS A 94 2.13 7.65 -5.15
CA HIS A 94 2.81 8.90 -4.75
C HIS A 94 3.12 8.93 -3.26
N ARG A 95 2.18 8.51 -2.41
CA ARG A 95 2.38 8.44 -0.95
C ARG A 95 3.53 7.54 -0.53
N ILE A 96 3.92 6.60 -1.39
CA ILE A 96 5.01 5.68 -1.12
C ILE A 96 6.28 6.18 -1.80
N THR A 97 6.24 6.51 -3.08
CA THR A 97 7.45 6.87 -3.85
C THR A 97 8.01 8.25 -3.52
N GLU A 98 7.19 9.17 -2.99
CA GLU A 98 7.58 10.56 -2.71
C GLU A 98 7.71 10.90 -1.21
N ALA A 99 7.68 9.89 -0.34
CA ALA A 99 7.73 10.05 1.11
C ALA A 99 9.10 10.39 1.72
#